data_AF-A0A6A6SLG8-F1
#
_entry.id   AF-A0A6A6SLG8-F1
#
_cell.length_a   1.000
_cell.length_b   1.000
_cell.length_c   1.000
_cell.angle_alpha   90.00
_cell.angle_beta   90.00
_cell.angle_gamma   90.00
#
_symmetry.space_group_name_H-M   'P 1'
#
loop_
_entity.id
_entity.type
_entity.pdbx_description
1 polymer ?
#
loop_
_entity_poly.entity_id
_entity_poly.type
_entity_poly.pdbx_seq_one_letter_code
_entity_poly.pdbx_strand_id
1 'polypeptide(L)'
;YAIVPSFAHWRFPHDDLPLSWTSCEPPKLPHDQPLPRLGTLAEATLARDISCCITNHIKGTEHAHLVPRSEESWFSDNGMFRYTNQQRPGSAPVDDAQNAMLLRSDLHTIFDQKRFAVVPKGAVLVIHITAPRSSLELTRLYHNVSLQPLVSVTVQYLLAWFAWTIFAHSVNFV
;
A
#
# COMPACT_ATOMS: atom_id res chain seq x y z
N TYR A 1 -19.92 -19.76 1.41
CA TYR A 1 -18.80 -18.80 1.40
C TYR A 1 -18.73 -18.18 2.80
N ALA A 2 -17.54 -17.89 3.33
CA ALA A 2 -17.44 -17.23 4.63
C ALA A 2 -17.78 -15.75 4.47
N ILE A 3 -18.71 -15.24 5.28
CA ILE A 3 -19.00 -13.81 5.35
C ILE A 3 -17.97 -13.20 6.29
N VAL A 4 -17.21 -12.23 5.78
CA VAL A 4 -16.21 -11.50 6.56
C VAL A 4 -16.75 -10.10 6.84
N PRO A 5 -17.08 -9.75 8.09
CA PRO A 5 -17.84 -8.53 8.39
C PRO A 5 -17.00 -7.25 8.33
N SER A 6 -15.68 -7.34 8.48
CA SER A 6 -14.78 -6.19 8.42
C SER A 6 -13.34 -6.63 8.14
N PHE A 7 -12.48 -5.66 7.85
CA PHE A 7 -11.05 -5.91 7.65
C PHE A 7 -10.41 -6.63 8.85
N ALA A 8 -10.75 -6.24 10.08
CA ALA A 8 -10.24 -6.88 11.31
C ALA A 8 -10.53 -8.40 11.38
N HIS A 9 -11.61 -8.86 10.76
CA HIS A 9 -11.98 -10.29 10.73
C HIS A 9 -11.46 -11.02 9.48
N TRP A 10 -10.94 -10.28 8.51
CA TRP A 10 -10.36 -10.84 7.30
C TRP A 10 -9.01 -11.47 7.59
N ARG A 11 -8.76 -12.67 7.05
CA ARG A 11 -7.47 -13.34 7.17
C ARG A 11 -6.67 -13.14 5.89
N PHE A 12 -5.41 -12.74 6.04
CA PHE A 12 -4.54 -12.49 4.91
C PHE A 12 -4.16 -13.82 4.19
N PRO A 13 -4.34 -13.92 2.86
CA PRO A 13 -4.10 -15.16 2.12
C PRO A 13 -2.62 -15.31 1.74
N HIS A 14 -1.75 -15.62 2.70
CA HIS A 14 -0.29 -15.65 2.51
C HIS A 14 0.21 -16.48 1.33
N ASP A 15 -0.34 -17.69 1.18
CA ASP A 15 0.13 -18.70 0.22
C ASP A 15 -0.87 -18.92 -0.93
N ASP A 16 -1.92 -18.10 -0.98
CA ASP A 16 -3.01 -18.18 -1.96
C ASP A 16 -3.42 -16.78 -2.44
N LEU A 17 -2.42 -15.97 -2.80
CA LEU A 17 -2.68 -14.67 -3.41
C LEU A 17 -3.37 -14.87 -4.76
N PRO A 18 -4.34 -14.01 -5.13
CA PRO A 18 -4.97 -14.13 -6.44
C PRO A 18 -3.93 -13.97 -7.56
N LEU A 19 -4.05 -14.79 -8.61
CA LEU A 19 -3.07 -14.84 -9.71
C LEU A 19 -2.76 -13.47 -10.31
N SER A 20 -3.77 -12.60 -10.40
CA SER A 20 -3.63 -11.23 -10.90
C SER A 20 -2.67 -10.36 -10.09
N TRP A 21 -2.52 -10.62 -8.79
CA TRP A 21 -1.57 -9.92 -7.93
C TRP A 21 -0.17 -10.50 -8.07
N THR A 22 -0.03 -11.83 -8.08
CA THR A 22 1.28 -12.49 -8.24
C THR A 22 1.95 -12.17 -9.58
N SER A 23 1.15 -11.94 -10.64
CA SER A 23 1.66 -11.57 -11.97
C SER A 23 2.19 -10.12 -12.05
N CYS A 24 1.93 -9.32 -11.02
CA CYS A 24 2.27 -7.90 -10.95
C CYS A 24 3.35 -7.61 -9.90
N GLU A 25 4.15 -8.62 -9.47
CA GLU A 25 5.19 -8.40 -8.47
C GLU A 25 6.13 -7.25 -8.92
N PRO A 26 6.28 -6.20 -8.10
CA PRO A 26 7.20 -5.12 -8.42
C PRO A 26 8.65 -5.65 -8.50
N PRO A 27 9.52 -5.04 -9.31
CA PRO A 27 10.92 -5.41 -9.36
C PRO A 27 11.54 -5.35 -7.96
N LYS A 28 11.98 -6.50 -7.45
CA LYS A 28 12.79 -6.56 -6.24
C LYS A 28 14.16 -5.99 -6.60
N LEU A 29 14.59 -4.90 -5.95
CA LEU A 29 16.01 -4.53 -6.01
C LEU A 29 16.83 -5.71 -5.46
N PRO A 30 18.08 -5.91 -5.93
CA PRO A 30 19.03 -6.73 -5.19
C PRO A 30 19.02 -6.24 -3.73
N HIS A 31 18.97 -7.16 -2.77
CA HIS A 31 18.87 -6.93 -1.32
C HIS A 31 19.94 -5.98 -0.72
N ASP A 32 20.84 -5.44 -1.54
CA ASP A 32 22.11 -4.85 -1.16
C ASP A 32 22.15 -3.32 -1.19
N GLN A 33 21.07 -2.61 -1.52
CA GLN A 33 21.06 -1.17 -1.27
C GLN A 33 20.69 -0.93 0.19
N PRO A 34 21.65 -0.63 1.07
CA PRO A 34 21.37 -0.55 2.49
C PRO A 34 20.49 0.68 2.69
N LEU A 35 19.26 0.48 3.15
CA LEU A 35 18.50 1.58 3.73
C LEU A 35 19.36 2.17 4.86
N PRO A 36 19.33 3.49 5.07
CA PRO A 36 20.04 4.10 6.18
C PRO A 36 19.70 3.33 7.47
N ARG A 37 20.72 2.76 8.11
CA ARG A 37 20.58 2.01 9.37
C ARG A 37 20.04 2.90 10.50
N LEU A 38 20.20 4.21 10.32
CA LEU A 38 19.75 5.27 11.23
C LEU A 38 18.82 6.20 10.47
N GLY A 39 17.60 6.37 10.95
CA GLY A 39 16.62 7.31 10.41
C GLY A 39 15.18 6.94 10.73
N THR A 40 14.26 7.90 10.58
CA THR A 40 12.82 7.68 10.74
C THR A 40 12.27 6.79 9.59
N LEU A 41 11.04 6.27 9.73
CA LEU A 41 10.39 5.57 8.62
C LEU A 41 10.24 6.47 7.39
N ALA A 42 9.88 7.73 7.62
CA ALA A 42 9.75 8.74 6.57
C ALA A 42 11.05 8.88 5.75
N GLU A 43 12.20 8.96 6.43
CA GLU A 43 13.52 9.05 5.78
C GLU A 43 13.84 7.78 4.98
N ALA A 44 13.46 6.60 5.49
CA ALA A 44 13.66 5.34 4.79
C ALA A 44 12.87 5.28 3.47
N THR A 45 11.59 5.63 3.54
CA THR A 45 10.68 5.65 2.39
C THR A 45 11.08 6.71 1.38
N LEU A 46 11.50 7.90 1.84
CA LEU A 46 12.04 8.95 0.99
C LEU A 46 13.32 8.50 0.26
N ALA A 47 14.26 7.88 0.98
CA ALA A 47 15.51 7.39 0.38
C ALA A 47 15.28 6.30 -0.65
N ARG A 48 14.24 5.47 -0.47
CA ARG A 48 13.88 4.37 -1.37
C ARG A 48 13.12 4.84 -2.61
N ASP A 49 12.06 5.63 -2.44
CA ASP A 49 11.13 5.95 -3.52
C ASP A 49 11.53 7.19 -4.32
N ILE A 50 12.25 8.14 -3.69
CA ILE A 50 12.72 9.42 -4.25
C ILE A 50 11.58 10.39 -4.66
N SER A 51 10.48 9.87 -5.18
CA SER A 51 9.35 10.63 -5.73
C SER A 51 8.02 9.91 -5.48
N CYS A 52 6.92 10.64 -5.63
CA CYS A 52 5.59 10.08 -5.53
C CYS A 52 5.39 8.95 -6.54
N CYS A 53 5.00 7.78 -6.07
CA CYS A 53 4.83 6.60 -6.92
C CYS A 53 3.61 6.64 -7.86
N ILE A 54 2.84 7.74 -7.86
CA ILE A 54 1.72 7.95 -8.78
C ILE A 54 2.09 9.04 -9.80
N THR A 55 2.63 10.16 -9.33
CA THR A 55 2.82 11.38 -10.14
C THR A 55 4.27 11.72 -10.46
N ASN A 56 5.24 10.95 -9.96
CA ASN A 56 6.67 11.20 -10.10
C ASN A 56 7.13 12.57 -9.52
N HIS A 57 6.33 13.18 -8.65
CA HIS A 57 6.69 14.44 -8.00
C HIS A 57 7.69 14.19 -6.87
N ILE A 58 8.81 14.90 -6.87
CA ILE A 58 9.85 14.77 -5.83
C ILE A 58 9.50 15.58 -4.58
N LYS A 59 9.00 16.81 -4.76
CA LYS A 59 8.68 17.74 -3.66
C LYS A 59 7.24 17.58 -3.18
N GLY A 60 6.99 17.94 -1.92
CA GLY A 60 5.65 17.90 -1.32
C GLY A 60 5.14 16.47 -1.15
N THR A 61 6.05 15.55 -0.86
CA THR A 61 5.77 14.13 -0.70
C THR A 61 5.80 13.71 0.76
N GLU A 62 5.00 12.72 1.08
CA GLU A 62 4.77 12.17 2.40
C GLU A 62 4.76 10.65 2.32
N HIS A 63 5.20 10.00 3.40
CA HIS A 63 5.13 8.56 3.51
C HIS A 63 3.72 8.16 3.94
N ALA A 64 3.15 7.16 3.27
CA ALA A 64 1.83 6.61 3.55
C ALA A 64 1.96 5.13 3.89
N HIS A 65 1.40 4.71 5.03
CA HIS A 65 1.37 3.29 5.40
C HIS A 65 0.32 2.54 4.59
N LEU A 66 0.69 1.39 4.03
CA LEU A 66 -0.22 0.49 3.33
C LEU A 66 -1.12 -0.28 4.31
N VAL A 67 -0.54 -0.87 5.34
CA VAL A 67 -1.28 -1.31 6.54
C VAL A 67 -1.09 -0.24 7.60
N PRO A 68 -2.12 0.54 7.94
CA PRO A 68 -2.00 1.66 8.86
C PRO A 68 -1.77 1.18 10.30
N ARG A 69 -1.17 2.02 11.13
CA ARG A 69 -0.92 1.74 12.55
C ARG A 69 -2.18 1.41 13.35
N SER A 70 -3.33 1.96 12.96
CA SER A 70 -4.62 1.64 13.59
C SER A 70 -5.00 0.15 13.44
N GLU A 71 -4.38 -0.57 12.50
CA GLU A 71 -4.62 -1.99 12.23
C GLU A 71 -3.44 -2.87 12.70
N GLU A 72 -2.63 -2.40 13.67
CA GLU A 72 -1.46 -3.14 14.19
C GLU A 72 -1.84 -4.51 14.79
N SER A 73 -3.01 -4.63 15.43
CA SER A 73 -3.52 -5.91 15.91
C SER A 73 -3.74 -6.88 14.75
N TRP A 74 -4.41 -6.43 13.69
CA TRP A 74 -4.65 -7.25 12.50
C TRP A 74 -3.32 -7.63 11.82
N PHE A 75 -2.38 -6.69 11.72
CA PHE A 75 -1.04 -6.92 11.18
C PHE A 75 -0.32 -8.05 11.94
N SER A 76 -0.38 -8.03 13.26
CA SER A 76 0.27 -9.01 14.13
C SER A 76 -0.42 -10.38 14.05
N ASP A 77 -1.75 -10.39 14.12
CA ASP A 77 -2.57 -11.61 14.07
C ASP A 77 -2.47 -12.35 12.73
N ASN A 78 -2.20 -11.61 11.66
CA ASN A 78 -1.96 -12.14 10.32
C ASN A 78 -0.47 -12.29 10.02
N GLY A 79 0.43 -12.19 11.00
CA GLY A 79 1.87 -12.41 10.77
C GLY A 79 2.45 -11.59 9.62
N MET A 80 1.99 -10.35 9.42
CA MET A 80 2.40 -9.52 8.28
C MET A 80 3.86 -9.07 8.39
N PHE A 81 4.51 -9.25 9.55
CA PHE A 81 5.94 -9.02 9.74
C PHE A 81 6.82 -9.87 8.81
N ARG A 82 6.29 -10.98 8.26
CA ARG A 82 6.97 -11.87 7.30
C ARG A 82 7.41 -11.17 6.01
N TYR A 83 6.81 -10.02 5.71
CA TYR A 83 7.09 -9.23 4.52
C TYR A 83 7.93 -7.98 4.82
N THR A 84 8.45 -7.84 6.05
CA THR A 84 9.38 -6.77 6.43
C THR A 84 10.82 -7.15 6.07
N ASN A 85 11.72 -6.17 5.88
CA ASN A 85 13.09 -6.46 5.42
C ASN A 85 14.03 -6.59 6.63
N GLN A 86 13.96 -5.59 7.53
CA GLN A 86 14.82 -5.47 8.69
C GLN A 86 14.10 -4.65 9.75
N GLN A 87 13.62 -5.34 10.78
CA GLN A 87 12.96 -4.68 11.89
C GLN A 87 13.97 -3.82 12.67
N ARG A 88 13.71 -2.52 12.73
CA ARG A 88 14.57 -1.58 13.44
C ARG A 88 14.44 -1.78 14.95
N PRO A 89 15.55 -1.82 15.71
CA PRO A 89 15.48 -1.88 17.17
C PRO A 89 14.65 -0.71 17.72
N GLY A 90 13.64 -1.01 18.54
CA GLY A 90 12.76 0.00 19.15
C GLY A 90 11.64 0.54 18.25
N SER A 91 11.50 0.03 17.02
CA SER A 91 10.38 0.36 16.13
C SER A 91 9.31 -0.73 16.15
N ALA A 92 8.04 -0.34 16.05
CA ALA A 92 6.95 -1.30 15.89
C ALA A 92 7.12 -2.06 14.54
N PRO A 93 6.79 -3.36 14.46
CA PRO A 93 6.90 -4.13 13.21
C PRO A 93 6.11 -3.53 12.04
N VAL A 94 5.01 -2.83 12.32
CA VAL A 94 4.16 -2.17 11.32
C VAL A 94 4.87 -0.98 10.65
N ASP A 95 5.88 -0.40 11.33
CA ASP A 95 6.69 0.73 10.86
C ASP A 95 7.89 0.27 10.03
N ASP A 96 7.61 -0.44 8.93
CA ASP A 96 8.63 -0.90 7.98
C ASP A 96 8.46 -0.19 6.63
N ALA A 97 9.58 0.13 5.98
CA ALA A 97 9.55 0.81 4.69
C ALA A 97 8.76 -0.01 3.64
N GLN A 98 8.84 -1.34 3.65
CA GLN A 98 8.08 -2.20 2.73
C GLN A 98 6.57 -2.06 2.91
N ASN A 99 6.09 -1.71 4.11
CA ASN A 99 4.70 -1.41 4.42
C ASN A 99 4.33 0.06 4.17
N ALA A 100 5.16 0.81 3.46
CA ALA A 100 4.92 2.21 3.15
C ALA A 100 5.21 2.52 1.68
N MET A 101 4.61 3.60 1.18
CA MET A 101 4.84 4.16 -0.15
C MET A 101 4.91 5.68 -0.07
N LEU A 102 5.65 6.31 -0.98
CA LEU A 102 5.76 7.76 -1.05
C LEU A 102 4.66 8.35 -1.95
N LEU A 103 3.87 9.27 -1.41
CA LEU A 103 2.77 9.94 -2.11
C LEU A 103 2.92 11.45 -2.06
N ARG A 104 2.41 12.17 -3.07
CA ARG A 104 2.22 13.63 -2.97
C ARG A 104 1.17 13.91 -1.88
N SER A 105 1.32 14.97 -1.10
CA SER A 105 0.48 15.22 0.08
C SER A 105 -1.03 15.24 -0.18
N ASP A 106 -1.46 15.77 -1.34
CA ASP A 106 -2.86 15.73 -1.78
C ASP A 106 -3.34 14.30 -2.07
N LEU A 107 -2.49 13.47 -2.67
CA LEU A 107 -2.74 12.06 -2.92
C LEU A 107 -2.75 11.23 -1.63
N HIS A 108 -1.87 11.55 -0.69
CA HIS A 108 -1.86 10.92 0.64
C HIS A 108 -3.17 11.21 1.39
N THR A 109 -3.65 12.46 1.32
CA THR A 109 -4.94 12.83 1.92
C THR A 109 -6.10 11.98 1.38
N ILE A 110 -6.20 11.80 0.06
CA ILE A 110 -7.29 11.01 -0.53
C ILE A 110 -7.04 9.49 -0.43
N PHE A 111 -5.78 9.07 -0.22
CA PHE A 111 -5.41 7.70 0.12
C PHE A 111 -6.01 7.35 1.48
N ASP A 112 -5.75 8.11 2.55
CA ASP A 112 -6.30 7.85 3.89
C ASP A 112 -7.84 7.84 3.93
N GLN A 113 -8.46 8.69 3.11
CA GLN A 113 -9.91 8.74 2.88
C GLN A 113 -10.46 7.55 2.07
N LYS A 114 -9.59 6.63 1.62
CA LYS A 114 -9.95 5.42 0.87
C LYS A 114 -10.67 5.74 -0.45
N ARG A 115 -10.36 6.89 -1.06
CA ARG A 115 -11.02 7.35 -2.31
C ARG A 115 -10.45 6.65 -3.55
N PHE A 116 -9.36 5.92 -3.40
CA PHE A 116 -8.82 5.05 -4.43
C PHE A 116 -8.15 3.82 -3.82
N ALA A 117 -7.98 2.78 -4.64
CA ALA A 117 -7.18 1.61 -4.33
C ALA A 117 -6.16 1.36 -5.45
N VAL A 118 -5.13 0.56 -5.16
CA VAL A 118 -4.27 -0.04 -6.18
C VAL A 118 -4.90 -1.35 -6.62
N VAL A 119 -4.97 -1.59 -7.93
CA VAL A 119 -5.52 -2.84 -8.49
C VAL A 119 -4.65 -3.38 -9.62
N PRO A 120 -4.53 -4.70 -9.78
CA PRO A 120 -3.90 -5.29 -10.95
C PRO A 120 -4.81 -5.17 -12.17
N LYS A 121 -4.24 -4.77 -13.31
CA LYS A 121 -4.86 -4.84 -14.63
C LYS A 121 -3.88 -5.46 -15.62
N GLY A 122 -4.07 -6.74 -15.92
CA GLY A 122 -3.06 -7.52 -16.64
C GLY A 122 -1.81 -7.67 -15.78
N ALA A 123 -0.66 -7.26 -16.30
CA ALA A 123 0.64 -7.30 -15.62
C ALA A 123 1.05 -5.97 -14.96
N VAL A 124 0.15 -4.98 -14.91
CA VAL A 124 0.44 -3.65 -14.33
C VAL A 124 -0.46 -3.34 -13.15
N LEU A 125 0.10 -2.63 -12.17
CA LEU A 125 -0.64 -2.06 -11.04
C LEU A 125 -1.08 -0.63 -11.39
N VAL A 126 -2.36 -0.37 -11.23
CA VAL A 126 -2.96 0.94 -11.54
C VAL A 126 -3.80 1.45 -10.40
N ILE A 127 -4.04 2.76 -10.39
CA ILE A 127 -4.97 3.41 -9.48
C ILE A 127 -6.42 3.20 -9.94
N HIS A 128 -7.29 2.79 -9.02
CA HIS A 128 -8.73 2.69 -9.22
C HIS A 128 -9.47 3.59 -8.23
N ILE A 129 -10.18 4.60 -8.75
CA ILE A 129 -11.04 5.48 -7.95
C ILE A 129 -12.31 4.73 -7.52
N THR A 130 -12.59 4.69 -6.22
CA THR A 130 -13.67 3.85 -5.63
C THR A 130 -15.07 4.37 -5.93
N ALA A 131 -15.26 5.69 -6.10
CA ALA A 131 -16.52 6.31 -6.49
C ALA A 131 -16.34 7.26 -7.69
N PRO A 132 -16.15 6.72 -8.92
CA PRO A 132 -15.73 7.53 -10.06
C PRO A 132 -16.76 8.60 -10.46
N ARG A 133 -18.06 8.28 -10.32
CA ARG A 133 -19.15 9.19 -10.69
C ARG A 133 -19.25 10.41 -9.78
N SER A 134 -18.90 10.29 -8.50
CA SER A 134 -18.90 11.39 -7.54
C SER A 134 -17.55 12.13 -7.47
N SER A 135 -16.52 11.64 -8.17
CA SER A 135 -15.16 12.16 -8.12
C SER A 135 -14.59 12.32 -9.54
N LEU A 136 -15.25 13.12 -10.37
CA LEU A 136 -14.90 13.26 -11.80
C LEU A 136 -13.47 13.75 -12.02
N GLU A 137 -13.01 14.71 -11.22
CA GLU A 137 -11.64 15.23 -11.31
C GLU A 137 -10.61 14.14 -11.00
N LEU A 138 -10.74 13.45 -9.86
CA LEU A 138 -9.86 12.34 -9.49
C LEU A 138 -9.88 11.23 -10.53
N THR A 139 -11.06 10.96 -11.09
CA THR A 139 -11.22 9.94 -12.13
C THR A 139 -10.46 10.32 -13.39
N ARG A 140 -10.58 11.58 -13.84
CA ARG A 140 -9.86 12.07 -15.02
C ARG A 140 -8.35 12.08 -14.83
N LEU A 141 -7.88 12.46 -13.64
CA LEU A 141 -6.45 12.63 -13.36
C LEU A 141 -5.73 11.33 -13.04
N TYR A 142 -6.38 10.43 -12.27
CA TYR A 142 -5.67 9.32 -11.64
C TYR A 142 -6.25 7.94 -11.94
N HIS A 143 -7.48 7.81 -12.47
CA HIS A 143 -8.01 6.49 -12.77
C HIS A 143 -7.21 5.82 -13.89
N ASN A 144 -6.86 4.54 -13.69
CA ASN A 144 -5.99 3.76 -14.58
C ASN A 144 -4.57 4.33 -14.77
N VAL A 145 -4.13 5.27 -13.93
CA VAL A 145 -2.72 5.67 -13.93
C VAL A 145 -1.91 4.53 -13.34
N SER A 146 -0.93 4.05 -14.10
CA SER A 146 0.03 3.06 -13.64
C SER A 146 0.92 3.64 -12.56
N LEU A 147 1.24 2.82 -11.56
CA LEU A 147 2.24 3.20 -10.57
C LEU A 147 3.61 3.34 -11.24
N GLN A 148 4.38 4.31 -10.76
CA GLN A 148 5.82 4.33 -10.98
C GLN A 148 6.42 3.03 -10.41
N PRO A 149 7.56 2.56 -10.93
CA PRO A 149 8.21 1.36 -10.42
C PRO A 149 8.37 1.43 -8.89
N LEU A 150 7.60 0.62 -8.19
CA LEU A 150 7.69 0.49 -6.74
C LEU A 150 8.86 -0.43 -6.45
N VAL A 151 9.87 0.10 -5.79
CA VAL A 151 11.05 -0.67 -5.44
C VAL A 151 10.87 -1.18 -4.01
N SER A 152 10.98 -2.49 -3.83
CA SER A 152 10.93 -3.13 -2.51
C SER A 152 9.63 -2.92 -1.70
N VAL A 153 8.54 -2.47 -2.33
CA VAL A 153 7.19 -2.60 -1.76
C VAL A 153 6.68 -3.98 -2.11
N THR A 154 6.27 -4.76 -1.12
CA THR A 154 5.75 -6.11 -1.38
C THR A 154 4.31 -6.04 -1.90
N VAL A 155 3.98 -6.95 -2.82
CA VAL A 155 2.61 -7.06 -3.36
C VAL A 155 1.60 -7.37 -2.25
N GLN A 156 2.05 -8.00 -1.17
CA GLN A 156 1.22 -8.37 -0.03
C GLN A 156 0.68 -7.14 0.72
N TYR A 157 1.50 -6.11 0.93
CA TYR A 157 1.01 -4.88 1.54
C TYR A 157 0.07 -4.10 0.60
N LEU A 158 0.31 -4.13 -0.71
CA LEU A 158 -0.61 -3.54 -1.69
C LEU A 158 -1.97 -4.25 -1.70
N LEU A 159 -1.98 -5.59 -1.59
CA LEU A 159 -3.20 -6.37 -1.47
C LEU A 159 -3.94 -6.09 -0.15
N ALA A 160 -3.21 -5.98 0.96
CA ALA A 160 -3.79 -5.63 2.26
C ALA A 160 -4.44 -4.24 2.23
N TRP A 161 -3.77 -3.26 1.63
CA TRP A 161 -4.32 -1.91 1.38
C TRP A 161 -5.62 -1.97 0.55
N PHE A 162 -5.59 -2.73 -0.54
CA PHE A 162 -6.77 -2.93 -1.39
C PHE A 162 -7.93 -3.50 -0.59
N ALA A 163 -7.71 -4.57 0.18
CA ALA A 163 -8.73 -5.16 1.03
C ALA A 163 -9.26 -4.15 2.04
N TRP A 164 -8.39 -3.42 2.76
CA TRP A 164 -8.78 -2.39 3.73
C TRP A 164 -9.66 -1.30 3.10
N THR A 165 -9.31 -0.86 1.89
CA THR A 165 -10.09 0.10 1.12
C THR A 165 -11.47 -0.45 0.78
N ILE A 166 -11.56 -1.66 0.23
CA ILE A 166 -12.84 -2.27 -0.17
C ILE A 166 -13.74 -2.52 1.05
N PHE A 167 -13.18 -3.02 2.16
CA PHE A 167 -13.97 -3.26 3.37
C PHE A 167 -14.59 -1.97 3.92
N ALA A 168 -13.90 -0.83 3.85
CA ALA A 168 -14.47 0.44 4.29
C ALA A 168 -15.65 0.90 3.43
N HIS A 169 -15.68 0.54 2.14
CA HIS A 169 -16.82 0.84 1.26
C HIS A 169 -17.94 -0.21 1.35
N SER A 170 -17.65 -1.42 1.87
CA SER A 170 -18.65 -2.47 2.02
C SER A 170 -19.51 -2.34 3.30
N VAL A 171 -19.09 -1.56 4.30
CA VAL A 171 -19.85 -1.38 5.56
C VAL A 171 -21.22 -0.72 5.33
N ASN A 172 -21.41 -0.01 4.21
CA ASN A 172 -22.66 0.68 3.87
C ASN A 172 -23.70 -0.20 3.14
N PHE A 173 -23.49 -1.51 3.04
CA PHE A 173 -24.40 -2.45 2.35
C PHE A 173 -25.23 -3.33 3.31
N VAL A 174 -25.29 -3.00 4.60
CA VAL A 174 -26.15 -3.68 5.60
C VAL A 174 -27.36 -2.82 5.92
#